data_AF-A0A9D6NSJ9-F1
#
_entry.id   AF-A0A9D6NSJ9-F1
#
_cell.length_a   1.000
_cell.length_b   1.000
_cell.length_c   1.000
_cell.angle_alpha   90.00
_cell.angle_beta   90.00
_cell.angle_gamma   90.00
#
_symmetry.space_group_name_H-M   'P 1'
#
loop_
_entity.id
_entity.type
_entity.pdbx_description
1 polymer ?
#
loop_
_entity_poly.entity_id
_entity_poly.type
_entity_poly.pdbx_seq_one_letter_code
_entity_poly.pdbx_strand_id
1 'polypeptide(L)'
;MRLKRISKFSRTVTKGLLPTQQATLSQVVCGMLYSRCLILAEIAQGFETVVKFVHNLKRVFRYVDNERITAQRSKEVVARRIIGQLERRLRLKAGQPLEVIIDWTWVGPYVVLSALIGVRGRAVPVLPWVVLMGTLKKSQNKLE
;
A
#
# COMPACT_ATOMS: atom_id res chain seq x y z
N MET A 1 -11.98 -10.26 13.99
CA MET A 1 -12.77 -10.48 12.73
C MET A 1 -12.23 -9.69 11.54
N ARG A 2 -11.59 -8.53 11.77
CA ARG A 2 -11.04 -7.68 10.70
C ARG A 2 -9.82 -8.32 10.05
N LEU A 3 -8.94 -8.94 10.85
CA LEU A 3 -7.70 -9.55 10.35
C LEU A 3 -7.92 -10.64 9.29
N LYS A 4 -8.91 -11.53 9.46
CA LYS A 4 -9.17 -12.60 8.48
C LYS A 4 -9.48 -12.05 7.08
N ARG A 5 -10.33 -11.02 7.00
CA ARG A 5 -10.70 -10.37 5.72
C ARG A 5 -9.51 -9.64 5.11
N ILE A 6 -8.77 -8.88 5.93
CA ILE A 6 -7.56 -8.18 5.51
C ILE A 6 -6.53 -9.17 4.99
N SER A 7 -6.28 -10.26 5.72
CA SER A 7 -5.31 -11.29 5.32
C SER A 7 -5.70 -11.96 4.01
N LYS A 8 -6.98 -12.29 3.82
CA LYS A 8 -7.46 -12.83 2.53
C LYS A 8 -7.17 -11.86 1.40
N PHE A 9 -7.49 -10.57 1.57
CA PHE A 9 -7.20 -9.55 0.56
C PHE A 9 -5.69 -9.38 0.31
N SER A 10 -4.90 -9.15 1.37
CA SER A 10 -3.45 -8.93 1.28
C SER A 10 -2.76 -10.05 0.52
N ARG A 11 -3.08 -11.32 0.81
CA ARG A 11 -2.54 -12.49 0.09
C ARG A 11 -2.77 -12.43 -1.42
N THR A 12 -3.91 -11.90 -1.88
CA THR A 12 -4.20 -11.81 -3.32
C THR A 12 -3.35 -10.76 -4.04
N VAL A 13 -3.00 -9.66 -3.37
CA VAL A 13 -2.21 -8.58 -3.96
C VAL A 13 -0.70 -8.77 -3.75
N THR A 14 -0.29 -9.53 -2.73
CA THR A 14 1.12 -9.77 -2.40
C THR A 14 1.60 -11.21 -2.65
N LYS A 15 1.01 -11.97 -3.58
CA LYS A 15 1.53 -13.26 -4.04
C LYS A 15 3.03 -13.15 -4.40
N GLY A 16 3.93 -13.83 -3.70
CA GLY A 16 5.38 -13.70 -3.91
C GLY A 16 6.14 -13.04 -2.76
N LEU A 17 5.45 -12.40 -1.81
CA LEU A 17 6.01 -12.20 -0.47
C LEU A 17 5.97 -13.51 0.31
N LEU A 18 6.93 -13.69 1.23
CA LEU A 18 6.94 -14.82 2.15
C LEU A 18 5.67 -14.83 3.01
N PRO A 19 5.14 -16.00 3.40
CA PRO A 19 3.93 -16.07 4.23
C PRO A 19 4.02 -15.25 5.52
N THR A 20 5.21 -15.18 6.14
CA THR A 20 5.49 -14.38 7.34
C THR A 20 5.42 -12.88 7.08
N GLN A 21 5.88 -12.42 5.91
CA GLN A 21 5.77 -11.02 5.48
C GLN A 21 4.31 -10.64 5.21
N GLN A 22 3.56 -11.53 4.54
CA GLN A 22 2.12 -11.33 4.30
C GLN A 22 1.32 -11.27 5.60
N ALA A 23 1.66 -12.12 6.58
CA ALA A 23 1.05 -12.10 7.90
C ALA A 23 1.34 -10.78 8.64
N THR A 24 2.60 -10.33 8.61
CA THR A 24 3.02 -9.04 9.19
C THR A 24 2.31 -7.87 8.53
N LEU A 25 2.27 -7.81 7.19
CA LEU A 25 1.52 -6.79 6.44
C LEU A 25 0.04 -6.76 6.86
N SER A 26 -0.59 -7.93 6.97
CA SER A 26 -2.00 -8.02 7.35
C SER A 26 -2.25 -7.47 8.77
N GLN A 27 -1.34 -7.74 9.70
CA GLN A 27 -1.38 -7.21 11.06
C GLN A 27 -1.15 -5.70 11.07
N VAL A 28 -0.16 -5.19 10.32
CA VAL A 28 0.11 -3.74 10.19
C VAL A 28 -1.12 -3.01 9.65
N VAL A 29 -1.70 -3.49 8.55
CA VAL A 29 -2.92 -2.87 7.97
C VAL A 29 -4.08 -2.94 8.94
N CYS A 30 -4.26 -4.06 9.66
CA CYS A 30 -5.30 -4.18 10.67
C CYS A 30 -5.09 -3.19 11.82
N GLY A 31 -3.85 -3.07 12.31
CA GLY A 31 -3.45 -2.14 13.35
C GLY A 31 -3.70 -0.69 12.94
N MET A 32 -3.30 -0.28 11.73
CA MET A 32 -3.55 1.06 11.18
C MET A 32 -5.05 1.38 11.09
N LEU A 33 -5.87 0.43 10.62
CA LEU A 33 -7.32 0.62 10.54
C LEU A 33 -7.99 0.65 11.91
N TYR A 34 -7.39 -0.01 12.91
CA TYR A 34 -7.87 0.00 14.28
C TYR A 34 -7.51 1.31 14.99
N SER A 35 -6.24 1.70 14.96
CA SER A 35 -5.72 2.89 15.65
C SER A 35 -6.05 4.20 14.95
N ARG A 36 -6.36 4.16 13.65
CA ARG A 36 -6.64 5.34 12.80
C ARG A 36 -5.50 6.36 12.78
N CYS A 37 -4.27 5.92 13.04
CA CYS A 37 -3.07 6.77 13.01
C CYS A 37 -1.87 5.99 12.48
N LEU A 38 -0.78 6.72 12.21
CA LEU A 38 0.48 6.19 11.67
C LEU A 38 1.58 6.03 12.72
N ILE A 39 1.24 6.17 14.00
CA ILE A 39 2.20 6.00 15.11
C ILE A 39 2.52 4.50 15.27
N LEU A 40 3.80 4.13 15.19
CA LEU A 40 4.22 2.71 15.21
C LEU A 40 3.77 1.98 16.47
N ALA A 41 3.82 2.64 17.63
CA ALA A 41 3.35 2.10 18.90
C ALA A 41 1.85 1.81 18.88
N GLU A 42 1.04 2.73 18.36
CA GLU A 42 -0.41 2.57 18.25
C GLU A 42 -0.79 1.46 17.26
N ILE A 43 -0.08 1.37 16.13
CA ILE A 43 -0.26 0.26 15.18
C ILE A 43 0.06 -1.08 15.85
N ALA A 44 1.14 -1.15 16.64
CA ALA A 44 1.57 -2.36 17.33
C ALA A 44 0.58 -2.80 18.43
N GLN A 45 -0.09 -1.86 19.10
CA GLN A 45 -1.17 -2.16 20.05
C GLN A 45 -2.40 -2.77 19.34
N GLY A 46 -2.66 -2.37 18.09
CA GLY A 46 -3.76 -2.89 17.28
C GLY A 46 -3.55 -4.28 16.67
N PHE A 47 -2.44 -4.98 16.96
CA PHE A 47 -2.20 -6.33 16.44
C PHE A 47 -3.11 -7.36 17.12
N GLU A 48 -3.84 -8.16 16.34
CA GLU A 48 -4.60 -9.31 16.86
C GLU A 48 -3.63 -10.50 17.11
N THR A 49 -2.89 -10.49 18.23
CA THR A 49 -1.89 -11.53 18.59
C THR A 49 -1.63 -11.63 20.11
N VAL A 50 -1.13 -12.78 20.58
CA VAL A 50 -0.69 -12.99 21.98
C VAL A 50 0.76 -12.57 22.26
N VAL A 51 1.49 -12.15 21.23
CA VAL A 51 2.89 -11.74 21.32
C VAL A 51 3.02 -10.44 22.12
N LYS A 52 4.02 -10.35 23.01
CA LYS A 52 4.27 -9.16 23.84
C LYS A 52 4.43 -7.90 22.98
N PHE A 53 3.93 -6.77 23.49
CA PHE A 53 3.94 -5.47 22.80
C PHE A 53 5.30 -5.09 22.20
N VAL A 54 6.39 -5.20 22.96
CA VAL A 54 7.76 -4.86 22.50
C VAL A 54 8.14 -5.63 21.22
N HIS A 55 7.73 -6.89 21.09
CA HIS A 55 7.99 -7.67 19.88
C HIS A 55 7.10 -7.25 18.71
N ASN A 56 5.84 -6.85 18.96
CA ASN A 56 4.97 -6.30 17.92
C ASN A 56 5.51 -4.96 17.41
N LEU A 57 5.97 -4.08 18.30
CA LEU A 57 6.61 -2.83 17.93
C LEU A 57 7.83 -3.07 17.03
N LYS A 58 8.71 -4.00 17.40
CA LYS A 58 9.85 -4.42 16.57
C LYS A 58 9.41 -4.95 15.20
N ARG A 59 8.29 -5.69 15.12
CA ARG A 59 7.75 -6.19 13.84
C ARG A 59 7.22 -5.06 12.96
N VAL A 60 6.48 -4.10 13.51
CA VAL A 60 6.02 -2.92 12.75
C VAL A 60 7.22 -2.14 12.23
N PHE A 61 8.21 -1.85 13.09
CA PHE A 61 9.43 -1.17 12.71
C PHE A 61 10.16 -1.89 11.56
N ARG A 62 10.46 -3.19 11.72
CA ARG A 62 11.12 -4.00 10.67
C ARG A 62 10.33 -4.10 9.37
N TYR A 63 9.00 -3.95 9.42
CA TYR A 63 8.17 -3.93 8.23
C TYR A 63 8.31 -2.62 7.47
N VAL A 64 8.23 -1.48 8.19
CA VAL A 64 8.35 -0.14 7.59
C VAL A 64 9.76 0.10 7.04
N ASP A 65 10.77 -0.43 7.72
CA ASP A 65 12.19 -0.34 7.35
C ASP A 65 12.62 -1.40 6.30
N ASN A 66 11.67 -2.20 5.77
CA ASN A 66 12.02 -3.26 4.83
C ASN A 66 12.19 -2.72 3.40
N GLU A 67 13.43 -2.54 2.97
CA GLU A 67 13.78 -2.09 1.62
C GLU A 67 13.14 -2.93 0.50
N ARG A 68 12.98 -4.24 0.70
CA ARG A 68 12.36 -5.11 -0.32
C ARG A 68 10.88 -4.80 -0.52
N ILE A 69 10.21 -4.29 0.51
CA ILE A 69 8.80 -3.89 0.45
C ILE A 69 8.69 -2.47 -0.14
N THR A 70 9.64 -1.59 0.16
CA THR A 70 9.64 -0.20 -0.33
C THR A 70 10.18 -0.06 -1.75
N ALA A 71 10.89 -1.08 -2.26
CA ALA A 71 11.41 -1.14 -3.63
C ALA A 71 10.32 -0.89 -4.68
N GLN A 72 10.65 -0.08 -5.69
CA GLN A 72 9.72 0.33 -6.74
C GLN A 72 9.08 -0.86 -7.47
N ARG A 73 9.90 -1.86 -7.82
CA ARG A 73 9.44 -3.10 -8.46
C ARG A 73 8.37 -3.83 -7.64
N SER A 74 8.50 -3.85 -6.31
CA SER A 74 7.51 -4.47 -5.43
C SER A 74 6.18 -3.72 -5.44
N LYS A 75 6.24 -2.38 -5.45
CA LYS A 75 5.05 -1.51 -5.57
C LYS A 75 4.33 -1.72 -6.90
N GLU A 76 5.07 -1.80 -8.01
CA GLU A 76 4.50 -2.05 -9.34
C GLU A 76 3.79 -3.40 -9.44
N VAL A 77 4.35 -4.46 -8.85
CA VAL A 77 3.74 -5.79 -8.83
C VAL A 77 2.41 -5.76 -8.06
N VAL A 78 2.39 -5.07 -6.92
CA VAL A 78 1.16 -4.88 -6.12
C VAL A 78 0.15 -4.04 -6.89
N ALA A 79 0.58 -2.94 -7.52
CA ALA A 79 -0.26 -2.06 -8.32
C ALA A 79 -0.94 -2.81 -9.47
N ARG A 80 -0.20 -3.58 -10.26
CA ARG A 80 -0.75 -4.41 -11.36
C ARG A 80 -1.84 -5.37 -10.88
N ARG A 81 -1.68 -5.93 -9.69
CA ARG A 81 -2.68 -6.85 -9.11
C ARG A 81 -3.90 -6.14 -8.57
N ILE A 82 -3.73 -4.96 -7.97
CA ILE A 82 -4.84 -4.12 -7.57
C ILE A 82 -5.63 -3.71 -8.82
N ILE A 83 -4.95 -3.23 -9.86
CA ILE A 83 -5.55 -2.87 -11.15
C ILE A 83 -6.36 -4.04 -11.72
N GLY A 84 -5.79 -5.24 -11.86
CA GLY A 84 -6.52 -6.41 -12.36
C GLY A 84 -7.68 -6.88 -11.47
N GLN A 85 -7.71 -6.51 -10.18
CA GLN A 85 -8.89 -6.70 -9.33
C GLN A 85 -9.96 -5.62 -9.57
N LEU A 86 -9.53 -4.39 -9.79
CA LEU A 86 -10.42 -3.26 -10.05
C LEU A 86 -11.08 -3.36 -11.43
N GLU A 87 -10.37 -3.77 -12.47
CA GLU A 87 -10.94 -4.02 -13.81
C GLU A 87 -12.11 -5.01 -13.73
N ARG A 88 -11.92 -6.12 -13.01
CA ARG A 88 -12.97 -7.12 -12.76
C ARG A 88 -14.13 -6.55 -11.95
N ARG A 89 -13.85 -5.71 -10.95
CA ARG A 89 -14.87 -5.09 -10.11
C ARG A 89 -15.69 -4.04 -10.86
N LEU A 90 -15.07 -3.33 -11.80
CA LEU A 90 -15.68 -2.33 -12.68
C LEU A 90 -16.36 -2.97 -13.89
N ARG A 91 -16.16 -4.29 -14.11
CA ARG A 91 -16.70 -5.05 -15.25
C ARG A 91 -16.28 -4.45 -16.60
N LEU A 92 -15.04 -4.01 -16.69
CA LEU A 92 -14.50 -3.47 -17.94
C LEU A 92 -14.49 -4.56 -19.02
N LYS A 93 -14.93 -4.19 -20.23
CA LYS A 93 -14.86 -5.08 -21.39
C LYS A 93 -13.42 -5.15 -21.92
N ALA A 94 -13.10 -6.21 -22.65
CA ALA A 94 -11.82 -6.29 -23.36
C ALA A 94 -11.65 -5.07 -24.28
N GLY A 95 -10.50 -4.41 -24.19
CA GLY A 95 -10.19 -3.19 -24.96
C GLY A 95 -10.79 -1.90 -24.41
N GLN A 96 -11.64 -1.95 -23.37
CA GLN A 96 -12.14 -0.74 -22.72
C GLN A 96 -11.00 -0.10 -21.91
N PRO A 97 -10.71 1.21 -22.11
CA PRO A 97 -9.67 1.88 -21.35
C PRO A 97 -10.07 2.01 -19.87
N LEU A 98 -9.06 1.91 -19.00
CA LEU A 98 -9.19 2.19 -17.58
C LEU A 98 -8.76 3.62 -17.30
N GLU A 99 -9.68 4.43 -16.81
CA GLU A 99 -9.37 5.81 -16.42
C GLU A 99 -8.52 5.83 -15.16
N VAL A 100 -7.38 6.54 -15.23
CA VAL A 100 -6.46 6.72 -14.11
C VAL A 100 -6.40 8.20 -13.77
N ILE A 101 -6.68 8.51 -12.51
CA ILE A 101 -6.52 9.86 -11.95
C ILE A 101 -5.09 9.95 -11.43
N ILE A 102 -4.37 10.99 -11.86
CA ILE A 102 -3.05 11.33 -11.34
C ILE A 102 -3.20 12.53 -10.42
N ASP A 103 -2.78 12.37 -9.18
CA ASP A 103 -2.87 13.42 -8.15
C ASP A 103 -1.57 13.46 -7.35
N TRP A 104 -1.27 14.61 -6.75
CA TRP A 104 -0.14 14.76 -5.85
C TRP A 104 -0.52 15.50 -4.58
N THR A 105 0.08 15.10 -3.46
CA THR A 105 -0.15 15.74 -2.17
C THR A 105 1.17 16.01 -1.47
N TRP A 106 1.21 17.12 -0.74
CA TRP A 106 2.35 17.53 0.05
C TRP A 106 2.24 17.02 1.49
N VAL A 107 3.31 16.42 2.00
CA VAL A 107 3.41 15.95 3.38
C VAL A 107 4.75 16.41 3.94
N GLY A 108 4.76 17.58 4.59
CA GLY A 108 6.00 18.22 5.05
C GLY A 108 6.97 18.47 3.87
N PRO A 109 8.23 17.97 3.93
CA PRO A 109 9.19 18.15 2.84
C PRO A 109 9.00 17.15 1.68
N TYR A 110 7.98 16.29 1.75
CA TYR A 110 7.76 15.24 0.76
C TYR A 110 6.60 15.58 -0.18
N VAL A 111 6.74 15.20 -1.44
CA VAL A 111 5.66 15.18 -2.43
C VAL A 111 5.29 13.73 -2.69
N VAL A 112 4.01 13.40 -2.57
CA VAL A 112 3.46 12.07 -2.84
C VAL A 112 2.65 12.13 -4.12
N LEU A 113 3.20 11.62 -5.21
CA LEU A 113 2.47 11.40 -6.46
C LEU A 113 1.71 10.08 -6.38
N SER A 114 0.44 10.06 -6.75
CA SER A 114 -0.40 8.86 -6.69
C SER A 114 -1.16 8.66 -7.99
N ALA A 115 -1.11 7.42 -8.50
CA ALA A 115 -2.08 6.93 -9.47
C ALA A 115 -3.28 6.35 -8.73
N LEU A 116 -4.48 6.77 -9.11
CA LEU A 116 -5.75 6.47 -8.46
C LEU A 116 -6.76 5.97 -9.49
N ILE A 117 -7.67 5.09 -9.08
CA ILE A 117 -8.77 4.60 -9.92
C ILE A 117 -10.10 4.89 -9.24
N GLY A 118 -11.04 5.48 -9.98
CA GLY A 118 -12.40 5.74 -9.50
C GLY A 118 -13.21 4.45 -9.36
N VAL A 119 -13.74 4.20 -8.17
CA VAL A 119 -14.59 3.04 -7.87
C VAL A 119 -15.76 3.49 -6.99
N ARG A 120 -16.97 3.53 -7.57
CA ARG A 120 -18.22 3.86 -6.84
C ARG A 120 -18.12 5.15 -6.02
N GLY A 121 -17.65 6.23 -6.64
CA GLY A 121 -17.50 7.54 -5.99
C GLY A 121 -16.30 7.64 -5.02
N ARG A 122 -15.37 6.68 -5.03
CA ARG A 122 -14.13 6.74 -4.24
C ARG A 122 -12.91 6.61 -5.14
N ALA A 123 -11.88 7.41 -4.88
CA ALA A 123 -10.57 7.24 -5.51
C ALA A 123 -9.78 6.18 -4.75
N VAL A 124 -9.41 5.08 -5.42
CA VAL A 124 -8.61 4.00 -4.84
C VAL A 124 -7.16 4.17 -5.29
N PRO A 125 -6.22 4.44 -4.37
CA PRO A 125 -4.81 4.55 -4.73
C PRO A 125 -4.26 3.19 -5.14
N VAL A 126 -3.62 3.14 -6.30
CA VAL A 126 -3.03 1.90 -6.85
C VAL A 126 -1.51 1.94 -6.88
N LEU A 127 -0.91 3.12 -7.07
CA LEU A 127 0.54 3.27 -7.06
C LEU A 127 0.93 4.64 -6.49
N PRO A 128 1.51 4.68 -5.27
CA PRO A 128 2.10 5.89 -4.71
C PRO A 128 3.61 5.95 -4.94
N TRP A 129 4.11 7.15 -5.24
CA TRP A 129 5.52 7.51 -5.32
C TRP A 129 5.79 8.70 -4.41
N VAL A 130 6.65 8.51 -3.41
CA VAL A 130 7.09 9.57 -2.50
C VAL A 130 8.48 10.07 -2.93
N VAL A 131 8.63 11.38 -3.05
CA VAL A 131 9.90 12.05 -3.33
C VAL A 131 10.15 13.17 -2.33
N LEU A 132 11.42 13.45 -2.05
CA LEU A 132 11.81 14.62 -1.27
C LEU A 132 11.77 15.87 -2.17
N MET A 133 11.26 16.97 -1.68
CA MET A 133 11.22 18.22 -2.44
C MET A 133 12.64 18.63 -2.86
N GLY A 134 12.81 19.07 -4.11
CA GLY A 134 14.10 19.48 -4.66
C GLY A 134 15.00 18.34 -5.15
N THR A 135 14.64 17.06 -4.94
CA THR A 135 15.40 15.94 -5.53
C THR A 135 15.03 15.68 -6.99
N LEU A 136 13.85 16.11 -7.43
CA LEU A 136 13.44 16.07 -8.83
C LEU A 136 14.07 17.26 -9.59
N LYS A 137 15.26 17.05 -10.14
CA LYS A 137 16.03 18.10 -10.83
C LYS A 137 15.65 18.32 -12.31
N LYS A 138 14.81 17.46 -12.89
CA LYS A 138 14.41 17.49 -14.32
C LYS A 138 12.97 17.00 -14.50
N SER A 139 12.33 17.45 -15.58
CA SER A 139 11.07 16.86 -16.05
C SER A 139 11.21 15.34 -16.17
N GLN A 140 10.32 14.61 -15.49
CA GLN A 140 10.25 13.14 -15.55
C GLN A 140 9.31 12.67 -16.68
N ASN A 141 8.80 13.59 -17.52
CA ASN A 141 7.86 13.27 -18.60
C ASN A 141 8.52 12.61 -19.83
N LYS A 142 9.82 12.29 -19.76
CA LYS A 142 10.48 11.51 -20.81
C LYS A 142 10.14 10.03 -20.62
N LEU A 143 9.03 9.62 -21.22
CA LEU A 143 8.83 8.26 -21.68
C LEU A 143 9.66 8.10 -22.96
N GLU A 144 10.95 7.79 -22.82
CA GLU A 144 11.78 7.25 -23.91
C GLU A 144 11.83 5.71 -23.77
#